data_AF-A0A519KB36-F1
#
_entry.id   AF-A0A519KB36-F1
#
_cell.length_a   1.000
_cell.length_b   1.000
_cell.length_c   1.000
_cell.angle_alpha   90.00
_cell.angle_beta   90.00
_cell.angle_gamma   90.00
#
_symmetry.space_group_name_H-M   'P 1'
#
loop_
_entity.id
_entity.type
_entity.pdbx_description
1 polymer ?
#
loop_
_entity_poly.entity_id
_entity_poly.type
_entity_poly.pdbx_seq_one_letter_code
_entity_poly.pdbx_strand_id
1 'polypeptide(L)'
;MTQPANTAARRLVETLVMNGIDRVFCVPGESYLAVLDALADVRDKIRVIACRHEAGAANMAEAYGKLTGKPGVCMVTRGPGATHASIGVHTAHQDSTPMILFVGQIALTDRGRGAFQEVDYR
;
A
#
# COMPACT_ATOMS: atom_id res chain seq x y z
N MET A 1 -6.81 17.35 -13.15
CA MET A 1 -8.22 16.99 -13.38
C MET A 1 -8.74 16.38 -12.08
N THR A 2 -9.78 16.95 -11.49
CA THR A 2 -10.43 16.40 -10.29
C THR A 2 -11.09 15.06 -10.65
N GLN A 3 -10.60 13.95 -10.09
CA GLN A 3 -11.23 12.64 -10.31
C GLN A 3 -12.66 12.63 -9.75
N PRO A 4 -13.60 11.90 -10.38
CA PRO A 4 -14.98 11.81 -9.89
C PRO A 4 -15.04 11.30 -8.45
N ALA A 5 -15.99 11.80 -7.65
CA ALA A 5 -16.11 11.56 -6.21
C ALA A 5 -16.32 10.09 -5.80
N ASN A 6 -16.49 9.17 -6.77
CA ASN A 6 -16.90 7.78 -6.54
C ASN A 6 -15.94 6.72 -7.08
N THR A 7 -14.64 7.01 -7.18
CA THR A 7 -13.65 5.99 -7.57
C THR A 7 -13.34 5.03 -6.43
N ALA A 8 -12.94 3.80 -6.77
CA ALA A 8 -12.50 2.79 -5.81
C ALA A 8 -11.31 3.28 -4.96
N ALA A 9 -10.41 4.06 -5.57
CA ALA A 9 -9.28 4.64 -4.87
C ALA A 9 -9.70 5.64 -3.77
N ARG A 10 -10.66 6.54 -4.05
CA ARG A 10 -11.20 7.45 -3.03
C ARG A 10 -11.88 6.67 -1.91
N ARG A 11 -12.72 5.68 -2.25
CA ARG A 11 -13.41 4.83 -1.27
C ARG A 11 -12.44 4.05 -0.38
N LEU A 12 -11.34 3.55 -0.95
CA LEU A 12 -10.25 2.91 -0.20
C LEU A 12 -9.64 3.89 0.81
N VAL A 13 -9.22 5.07 0.37
CA VAL A 13 -8.57 6.06 1.24
C VAL A 13 -9.53 6.60 2.31
N GLU A 14 -10.79 6.86 1.97
CA GLU A 14 -11.83 7.23 2.94
C GLU A 14 -12.01 6.14 4.00
N THR A 15 -11.97 4.87 3.61
CA THR A 15 -12.04 3.75 4.54
C THR A 15 -10.84 3.72 5.49
N LEU A 16 -9.63 3.99 5.00
CA LEU A 16 -8.45 4.11 5.87
C LEU A 16 -8.62 5.23 6.90
N VAL A 17 -9.10 6.40 6.46
CA VAL A 17 -9.39 7.55 7.35
C VAL A 17 -10.43 7.18 8.40
N MET A 18 -11.54 6.55 8.01
CA MET A 18 -12.61 6.14 8.93
C MET A 18 -12.12 5.13 9.99
N ASN A 19 -11.14 4.31 9.66
CA ASN A 19 -10.52 3.35 10.58
C ASN A 19 -9.35 3.94 11.38
N GLY A 20 -9.15 5.26 11.35
CA GLY A 20 -8.15 5.95 12.17
C GLY A 20 -6.71 5.73 11.72
N ILE A 21 -6.49 5.31 10.46
CA ILE A 21 -5.17 5.31 9.85
C ILE A 21 -4.73 6.76 9.65
N ASP A 22 -3.53 7.07 10.12
CA ASP A 22 -2.92 8.40 10.12
C ASP A 22 -1.58 8.43 9.38
N ARG A 23 -1.06 7.26 8.97
CA ARG A 23 0.22 7.12 8.27
C ARG A 23 0.19 5.99 7.26
N VAL A 24 0.78 6.25 6.09
CA VAL A 24 1.01 5.26 5.03
C VAL A 24 2.46 5.34 4.61
N PHE A 25 3.13 4.20 4.50
CA PHE A 25 4.49 4.07 3.99
C PHE A 25 4.44 3.51 2.57
N CYS A 26 5.17 4.08 1.62
CA CYS A 26 5.09 3.60 0.25
C CYS A 26 6.37 3.81 -0.56
N VAL A 27 6.54 3.00 -1.60
CA VAL A 27 7.36 3.39 -2.76
C VAL A 27 6.39 3.74 -3.88
N PRO A 28 6.24 5.03 -4.24
CA PRO A 28 5.28 5.46 -5.25
C PRO A 28 5.46 4.70 -6.57
N GLY A 29 4.35 4.19 -7.12
CA GLY A 29 4.37 3.37 -8.32
C GLY A 29 3.16 3.63 -9.22
N GLU A 30 3.37 3.43 -10.53
CA GLU A 30 2.36 3.65 -11.56
C GLU A 30 1.10 2.79 -11.37
N SER A 31 1.25 1.58 -10.80
CA SER A 31 0.18 0.59 -10.69
C SER A 31 -0.95 0.99 -9.73
N TYR A 32 -0.81 2.09 -8.99
CA TYR A 32 -1.82 2.57 -8.03
C TYR A 32 -1.89 4.11 -7.95
N LEU A 33 -1.60 4.83 -9.05
CA LEU A 33 -1.63 6.31 -9.11
C LEU A 33 -2.92 6.93 -8.55
N ALA A 34 -4.08 6.36 -8.87
CA ALA A 34 -5.36 6.88 -8.37
C ALA A 34 -5.45 6.86 -6.82
N VAL A 35 -4.78 5.92 -6.15
CA VAL A 35 -4.70 5.86 -4.69
C VAL A 35 -3.74 6.93 -4.17
N LEU A 36 -2.61 7.17 -4.85
CA LEU A 36 -1.69 8.27 -4.51
C LEU A 36 -2.38 9.63 -4.63
N ASP A 37 -3.15 9.86 -5.70
CA ASP A 37 -3.97 11.05 -5.88
C ASP A 37 -4.97 11.22 -4.74
N ALA A 38 -5.70 10.15 -4.39
CA ALA A 38 -6.67 10.18 -3.30
C ALA A 38 -6.02 10.40 -1.92
N LEU A 39 -4.82 9.89 -1.67
CA LEU A 39 -4.05 10.16 -0.46
C LEU A 39 -3.59 11.63 -0.39
N ALA A 40 -3.22 12.21 -1.54
CA ALA A 40 -2.84 13.62 -1.61
C ALA A 40 -4.01 14.56 -1.25
N ASP A 41 -5.24 14.19 -1.61
CA ASP A 41 -6.47 14.92 -1.27
C ASP A 41 -6.76 14.95 0.24
N VAL A 42 -6.26 13.99 1.03
CA VAL A 42 -6.50 13.88 2.48
C VAL A 42 -5.21 14.00 3.30
N ARG A 43 -4.21 14.72 2.78
CA ARG A 43 -2.88 14.88 3.40
C ARG A 43 -2.91 15.50 4.80
N ASP A 44 -4.00 16.18 5.17
CA ASP A 44 -4.29 16.71 6.50
C ASP A 44 -4.68 15.63 7.51
N LYS A 45 -5.11 14.45 7.04
CA LYS A 45 -5.56 13.30 7.84
C LYS A 45 -4.59 12.14 7.81
N ILE A 46 -4.02 11.83 6.65
CA ILE A 46 -3.04 10.75 6.47
C ILE A 46 -1.72 11.33 6.00
N ARG A 47 -0.66 11.10 6.77
CA ARG A 47 0.70 11.41 6.37
C ARG A 47 1.28 10.29 5.51
N VAL A 48 1.54 10.58 4.24
CA VAL A 48 2.26 9.66 3.35
C VAL A 48 3.76 9.82 3.52
N ILE A 49 4.45 8.70 3.77
CA ILE A 49 5.90 8.61 3.88
C ILE A 49 6.43 7.89 2.64
N ALA A 50 7.01 8.66 1.73
CA ALA A 50 7.65 8.10 0.54
C ALA A 50 9.04 7.55 0.86
N CYS A 51 9.25 6.29 0.52
CA CYS A 51 10.48 5.53 0.70
C CYS A 51 11.17 5.31 -0.65
N ARG A 52 12.45 4.92 -0.61
CA ARG A 52 13.23 4.56 -1.80
C ARG A 52 13.29 3.07 -2.09
N HIS A 53 12.90 2.25 -1.12
CA HIS A 53 12.96 0.80 -1.22
C HIS A 53 11.78 0.17 -0.49
N GLU A 54 11.14 -0.83 -1.08
CA GLU A 54 9.90 -1.43 -0.58
C GLU A 54 10.10 -2.19 0.72
N ALA A 55 11.23 -2.91 0.87
CA ALA A 55 11.60 -3.51 2.14
C ALA A 55 11.67 -2.48 3.28
N GLY A 56 12.21 -1.28 3.01
CA GLY A 56 12.23 -0.20 3.98
C GLY A 56 10.82 0.29 4.32
N ALA A 57 9.96 0.51 3.32
CA ALA A 57 8.56 0.88 3.54
C ALA A 57 7.79 -0.17 4.36
N ALA A 58 7.98 -1.46 4.04
CA ALA A 58 7.34 -2.57 4.73
C ALA A 58 7.81 -2.69 6.18
N ASN A 59 9.12 -2.58 6.44
CA ASN A 59 9.66 -2.61 7.80
C ASN A 59 9.21 -1.40 8.63
N MET A 60 9.06 -0.22 8.01
CA MET A 60 8.51 0.96 8.71
C MET A 60 7.04 0.77 9.07
N ALA A 61 6.24 0.16 8.18
CA ALA A 61 4.85 -0.18 8.45
C ALA A 61 4.73 -1.22 9.57
N GLU A 62 5.53 -2.30 9.51
CA GLU A 62 5.60 -3.31 10.56
C GLU A 62 5.94 -2.67 11.91
N ALA A 63 7.03 -1.90 11.99
CA ALA A 63 7.45 -1.26 13.23
C ALA A 63 6.39 -0.28 13.75
N TYR A 64 5.71 0.45 12.87
CA TYR A 64 4.61 1.33 13.25
C TYR A 64 3.46 0.55 13.89
N GLY A 65 3.09 -0.58 13.28
CA GLY A 65 2.05 -1.45 13.82
C GLY A 65 2.41 -1.99 15.20
N LYS A 66 3.67 -2.39 15.37
CA LYS A 66 4.19 -2.94 16.62
C LYS A 66 4.15 -1.91 17.75
N LEU A 67 4.58 -0.67 17.45
CA LEU A 67 4.72 0.38 18.46
C LEU A 67 3.40 1.04 18.85
N THR A 68 2.41 1.05 17.95
CA THR A 68 1.17 1.82 18.16
C THR A 68 -0.05 0.96 18.43
N GLY A 69 -0.02 -0.33 18.08
CA GLY A 69 -1.19 -1.20 18.09
C GLY A 69 -2.21 -0.87 16.98
N LYS A 70 -1.98 0.15 16.15
CA LYS A 70 -2.78 0.45 14.96
C LYS A 70 -2.22 -0.32 13.76
N PRO A 71 -3.01 -0.69 12.75
CA PRO A 71 -2.46 -1.31 11.54
C PRO A 71 -1.41 -0.44 10.85
N GLY A 72 -0.21 -0.97 10.66
CA GLY A 72 0.81 -0.38 9.81
C GLY A 72 0.49 -0.57 8.33
N VAL A 73 0.30 0.52 7.59
CA VAL A 73 -0.11 0.45 6.16
C VAL A 73 1.08 0.68 5.25
N CYS A 74 1.39 -0.31 4.42
CA CYS A 74 2.39 -0.24 3.35
C CYS A 74 1.72 -0.31 1.97
N MET A 75 2.17 0.51 1.01
CA MET A 75 1.70 0.46 -0.38
C MET A 75 2.89 0.34 -1.36
N VAL A 76 2.83 -0.64 -2.26
CA VAL A 76 3.89 -0.91 -3.23
C VAL A 76 3.34 -1.28 -4.60
N THR A 77 4.20 -1.24 -5.60
CA THR A 77 3.86 -1.67 -6.97
C THR A 77 3.79 -3.20 -7.08
N ARG A 78 3.30 -3.67 -8.23
CA ARG A 78 3.24 -5.08 -8.66
C ARG A 78 4.61 -5.73 -8.70
N GLY A 79 4.61 -7.07 -8.78
CA GLY A 79 5.79 -7.89 -9.00
C GLY A 79 6.95 -7.54 -8.06
N PRO A 80 8.03 -6.87 -8.55
CA PRO A 80 9.18 -6.52 -7.73
C PRO A 80 8.85 -5.80 -6.42
N GLY A 81 7.89 -4.87 -6.45
CA GLY A 81 7.53 -4.10 -5.26
C GLY A 81 6.93 -4.99 -4.16
N ALA A 82 5.99 -5.84 -4.55
CA ALA A 82 5.40 -6.85 -3.67
C ALA A 82 6.46 -7.83 -3.14
N THR A 83 7.36 -8.32 -4.01
CA THR A 83 8.42 -9.25 -3.62
C THR A 83 9.38 -8.62 -2.60
N HIS A 84 9.84 -7.38 -2.82
CA HIS A 84 10.69 -6.69 -1.86
C HIS A 84 9.97 -6.35 -0.54
N ALA A 85 8.66 -6.06 -0.57
CA ALA A 85 7.87 -5.79 0.63
C ALA A 85 7.55 -7.05 1.46
N SER A 86 7.61 -8.23 0.84
CA SER A 86 7.21 -9.50 1.47
C SER A 86 7.95 -9.80 2.78
N ILE A 87 9.20 -9.32 2.93
CA ILE A 87 9.97 -9.50 4.15
C ILE A 87 9.31 -8.86 5.38
N GLY A 88 8.74 -7.65 5.22
CA GLY A 88 8.03 -6.97 6.31
C GLY A 88 6.73 -7.69 6.68
N VAL A 89 6.04 -8.28 5.70
CA VAL A 89 4.84 -9.11 5.95
C VAL A 89 5.22 -10.37 6.74
N HIS A 90 6.33 -11.01 6.38
CA HIS A 90 6.84 -12.18 7.11
C HIS A 90 7.17 -11.82 8.56
N THR A 91 7.89 -10.72 8.80
CA THR A 91 8.19 -10.24 10.15
C THR A 91 6.91 -9.92 10.93
N ALA A 92 5.97 -9.19 10.32
CA ALA A 92 4.70 -8.85 10.95
C ALA A 92 3.91 -10.11 11.36
N HIS A 93 3.93 -11.14 10.53
CA HIS A 93 3.30 -12.42 10.83
C HIS A 93 3.94 -13.13 12.02
N GLN A 94 5.28 -13.25 12.04
CA GLN A 94 6.01 -13.87 13.16
C GLN A 94 5.76 -13.13 14.47
N ASP A 95 5.71 -11.80 14.42
CA ASP A 95 5.56 -10.96 15.60
C ASP A 95 4.10 -10.65 15.95
N SER A 96 3.13 -11.26 15.24
CA SER A 96 1.70 -10.98 15.40
C SER A 96 1.35 -9.49 15.37
N THR A 97 2.07 -8.74 14.55
CA THR A 97 1.98 -7.29 14.45
C THR A 97 0.90 -6.88 13.44
N PRO A 98 0.01 -5.92 13.78
CA PRO A 98 -1.04 -5.49 12.86
C PRO A 98 -0.42 -4.72 11.69
N MET A 99 -0.44 -5.30 10.49
CA MET A 99 0.10 -4.71 9.26
C MET A 99 -0.81 -5.03 8.06
N ILE A 100 -0.94 -4.07 7.14
CA ILE A 100 -1.64 -4.23 5.87
C ILE A 100 -0.69 -3.83 4.74
N LEU A 101 -0.50 -4.72 3.77
CA LEU A 101 0.23 -4.45 2.53
C LEU A 101 -0.75 -4.34 1.36
N PHE A 102 -0.85 -3.17 0.76
CA PHE A 102 -1.53 -2.99 -0.52
C PHE A 102 -0.53 -3.10 -1.67
N VAL A 103 -0.90 -3.90 -2.67
CA VAL A 103 -0.12 -4.09 -3.89
C VAL A 103 -0.93 -3.56 -5.06
N GLY A 104 -0.43 -2.53 -5.74
CA GLY A 104 -1.01 -2.11 -7.01
C GLY A 104 -0.73 -3.16 -8.08
N GLN A 105 -1.78 -3.77 -8.65
CA GLN A 105 -1.67 -4.96 -9.52
C GLN A 105 -2.01 -4.65 -10.99
N ILE A 106 -1.66 -5.56 -11.89
CA ILE A 106 -2.11 -5.55 -13.30
C ILE A 106 -3.64 -5.64 -13.42
N ALA A 107 -4.16 -5.21 -14.57
CA ALA A 107 -5.57 -5.36 -14.89
C ALA A 107 -5.96 -6.84 -14.96
N LEU A 108 -7.21 -7.15 -14.59
CA LEU A 108 -7.72 -8.53 -14.59
C LEU A 108 -7.66 -9.18 -15.98
N THR A 109 -7.88 -8.39 -17.04
CA THR A 109 -7.85 -8.83 -18.44
C THR A 109 -6.46 -9.23 -18.93
N ASP A 110 -5.41 -8.84 -18.20
CA ASP A 110 -4.03 -9.11 -18.58
C ASP A 110 -3.41 -10.28 -17.80
N ARG A 111 -4.16 -10.86 -16.85
CA ARG A 111 -3.70 -11.99 -16.04
C ARG A 111 -3.49 -13.25 -16.89
N GLY A 112 -2.40 -13.96 -16.62
CA GLY A 112 -1.99 -15.18 -17.32
C GLY A 112 -1.43 -14.94 -18.72
N ARG A 113 -1.15 -13.67 -19.08
CA ARG A 113 -0.68 -13.30 -20.43
C ARG A 113 0.79 -12.89 -20.45
N GLY A 114 1.50 -13.01 -19.32
CA GLY A 114 2.89 -12.59 -19.20
C GLY A 114 3.01 -11.07 -19.22
N ALA A 115 2.06 -10.38 -18.58
CA ALA A 115 2.05 -8.93 -18.55
C ALA A 115 3.28 -8.39 -17.82
N PHE A 116 3.69 -7.17 -18.15
CA PHE A 116 4.87 -6.57 -17.53
C PHE A 116 4.72 -6.51 -15.99
N GLN A 117 5.69 -7.07 -15.28
CA GLN A 117 5.72 -7.21 -13.81
C GLN A 117 4.55 -8.01 -13.20
N GLU A 118 3.91 -8.87 -14.00
CA GLU A 118 2.95 -9.85 -13.48
C GLU A 118 3.63 -10.86 -12.55
N VAL A 119 3.01 -11.12 -11.41
CA VAL A 119 3.33 -12.23 -10.50
C VAL A 119 2.01 -12.81 -9.99
N ASP A 120 1.92 -14.14 -9.98
CA ASP A 120 0.82 -14.86 -9.32
C ASP A 120 1.16 -15.07 -7.84
N TYR A 121 0.21 -14.74 -6.96
CA TYR A 121 0.35 -14.76 -5.51
C TYR A 121 -0.50 -15.84 -4.84
N ARG A 122 -1.11 -16.75 -5.62
CA ARG A 122 -1.93 -17.86 -5.13
C ARG A 122 -1.11 -19.01 -4.57
#